data_AF-A0A084SPI8-F1
#
_entry.id   AF-A0A084SPI8-F1
#
_cell.length_a   1.000
_cell.length_b   1.000
_cell.length_c   1.000
_cell.angle_alpha   90.00
_cell.angle_beta   90.00
_cell.angle_gamma   90.00
#
_symmetry.space_group_name_H-M   'P 1'
#
loop_
_entity.id
_entity.type
_entity.pdbx_description
1 polymer ?
#
loop_
_entity_poly.entity_id
_entity_poly.type
_entity_poly.pdbx_seq_one_letter_code
_entity_poly.pdbx_strand_id
1 'polypeptide(L)'
;MLSIHEHATLEEASTELLEFALEPSNWTTLPPAEQAAASVSQDVRYQRRVGPLRIYTVLEVAPSLEVFLRVAFRAPGLTPVKAADHLEAFLKQRLPLTPNSEWQVEVDERRWIHFVRRYAAPRLQA
;
A
#
# COMPACT_ATOMS: atom_id res chain seq x y z
N MET A 1 -3.26 17.01 -16.85
CA MET A 1 -4.18 16.29 -15.95
C MET A 1 -3.50 14.96 -15.64
N LEU A 2 -2.97 14.76 -14.43
CA LEU A 2 -2.24 13.54 -14.07
C LEU A 2 -3.28 12.41 -13.91
N SER A 3 -3.28 11.44 -14.83
CA SER A 3 -4.16 10.26 -14.77
C SER A 3 -3.48 9.16 -13.97
N ILE A 4 -4.25 8.39 -13.22
CA ILE A 4 -3.78 7.15 -12.57
C ILE A 4 -3.48 6.14 -13.68
N HIS A 5 -2.33 5.46 -13.61
CA HIS A 5 -1.99 4.41 -14.56
C HIS A 5 -2.89 3.17 -14.36
N GLU A 6 -3.41 2.66 -15.47
CA GLU A 6 -4.33 1.52 -15.51
C GLU A 6 -3.61 0.28 -16.04
N HIS A 7 -3.87 -0.86 -15.40
CA HIS A 7 -3.33 -2.17 -15.74
C HIS A 7 -4.43 -3.17 -16.01
N ALA A 8 -4.11 -4.20 -16.80
CA ALA A 8 -5.04 -5.28 -17.09
C ALA A 8 -5.18 -6.22 -15.89
N THR A 9 -4.10 -6.41 -15.11
CA THR A 9 -4.07 -7.36 -14.00
C THR A 9 -3.54 -6.74 -12.70
N LEU A 10 -3.93 -7.36 -11.58
CA LEU A 10 -3.40 -7.00 -10.25
C LEU A 10 -1.89 -7.31 -10.14
N GLU A 11 -1.41 -8.30 -10.88
CA GLU A 11 0.00 -8.70 -10.90
C GLU A 11 0.89 -7.63 -11.55
N GLU A 12 0.48 -7.08 -12.69
CA GLU A 12 1.17 -5.95 -13.34
C GLU A 12 1.20 -4.73 -12.43
N ALA A 13 0.03 -4.37 -11.89
CA ALA A 13 -0.10 -3.23 -10.97
C ALA A 13 0.74 -3.42 -9.70
N SER A 14 0.80 -4.64 -9.17
CA SER A 14 1.62 -5.00 -8.02
C SER A 14 3.11 -4.81 -8.31
N THR A 15 3.58 -5.38 -9.42
CA THR A 15 4.98 -5.35 -9.79
C THR A 15 5.48 -3.92 -9.90
N GLU A 16 4.77 -3.08 -10.66
CA GLU A 16 5.17 -1.69 -10.86
C GLU A 16 5.06 -0.88 -9.56
N LEU A 17 3.96 -1.03 -8.82
CA LEU A 17 3.71 -0.19 -7.66
C LEU A 17 4.60 -0.57 -6.46
N LEU A 18 4.92 -1.85 -6.28
CA LEU A 18 5.89 -2.30 -5.27
C LEU A 18 7.32 -1.93 -5.66
N GLU A 19 7.70 -2.04 -6.93
CA GLU A 19 9.02 -1.60 -7.38
C GLU A 19 9.22 -0.10 -7.13
N PHE A 20 8.21 0.71 -7.42
CA PHE A 20 8.21 2.13 -7.09
C PHE A 20 8.27 2.40 -5.58
N ALA A 21 7.40 1.77 -4.79
CA ALA A 21 7.28 2.06 -3.36
C ALA A 21 8.48 1.60 -2.53
N LEU A 22 9.18 0.54 -2.97
CA LEU A 22 10.34 -0.02 -2.27
C LEU A 22 11.61 0.80 -2.47
N GLU A 23 11.68 1.63 -3.49
CA GLU A 23 12.80 2.54 -3.77
C GLU A 23 12.87 3.65 -2.69
N PRO A 24 13.97 3.77 -1.91
CA PRO A 24 14.07 4.71 -0.79
C PRO A 24 13.77 6.18 -1.13
N SER A 25 14.08 6.61 -2.35
CA SER A 25 13.78 7.97 -2.81
C SER A 25 12.29 8.30 -2.94
N ASN A 26 11.41 7.28 -2.92
CA ASN A 26 9.96 7.43 -2.97
C ASN A 26 9.29 7.26 -1.60
N TRP A 27 10.06 7.11 -0.52
CA TRP A 27 9.49 7.00 0.82
C TRP A 27 8.93 8.34 1.29
N THR A 28 7.85 8.29 2.06
CA THR A 28 7.21 9.48 2.64
C THR A 28 7.39 9.52 4.14
N THR A 29 7.30 10.70 4.74
CA THR A 29 7.25 10.82 6.20
C THR A 29 5.86 10.46 6.69
N LEU A 30 5.76 9.62 7.72
CA LEU A 30 4.49 9.32 8.38
C LEU A 30 3.97 10.61 9.06
N PRO A 31 2.77 11.11 8.72
CA PRO A 31 2.21 12.27 9.40
C PRO A 31 1.89 11.92 10.86
N PRO A 32 1.83 12.93 11.77
CA PRO A 32 1.41 12.72 13.14
C PRO A 32 0.06 11.99 13.23
N ALA A 33 -0.17 11.21 14.28
CA ALA A 33 -1.32 10.30 14.42
C ALA A 33 -2.70 10.97 14.17
N GLU A 34 -2.84 12.26 14.48
CA GLU A 34 -4.08 13.03 14.22
C GLU A 34 -4.40 13.22 12.72
N GLN A 35 -3.43 13.00 11.83
CA GLN A 35 -3.55 13.16 10.38
C GLN A 35 -3.43 11.84 9.60
N ALA A 36 -3.22 10.72 10.31
CA ALA A 36 -3.08 9.39 9.70
C ALA A 36 -4.35 8.91 8.97
N ALA A 37 -5.52 9.37 9.40
CA ALA A 37 -6.82 9.05 8.79
C ALA A 37 -7.00 9.63 7.37
N ALA A 38 -6.13 10.55 6.92
CA ALA A 38 -6.23 11.22 5.61
C ALA A 38 -5.24 10.70 4.55
N SER A 39 -4.59 9.56 4.79
CA SER A 39 -3.24 9.23 4.30
C SER A 39 -3.08 8.81 2.83
N VAL A 40 -4.15 8.62 2.04
CA VAL A 40 -3.94 8.35 0.60
C VAL A 40 -3.53 9.63 -0.12
N SER A 41 -2.25 9.70 -0.47
CA SER A 41 -1.69 10.80 -1.27
C SER A 41 -2.49 11.04 -2.56
N GLN A 42 -2.71 12.31 -2.91
CA GLN A 42 -3.29 12.68 -4.21
C GLN A 42 -2.30 12.47 -5.37
N ASP A 43 -1.03 12.22 -5.07
CA ASP A 43 -0.02 11.92 -6.07
C ASP A 43 -0.31 10.56 -6.73
N VAL A 44 -0.57 10.61 -8.03
CA VAL A 44 -0.93 9.43 -8.84
C VAL A 44 0.20 8.42 -8.94
N ARG A 45 1.45 8.81 -8.66
CA ARG A 45 2.61 7.90 -8.72
C ARG A 45 2.49 6.73 -7.73
N TYR A 46 1.85 6.96 -6.59
CA TYR A 46 1.60 5.96 -5.55
C TYR A 46 0.32 5.14 -5.81
N GLN A 47 -0.35 5.33 -6.94
CA GLN A 47 -1.64 4.69 -7.20
C GLN A 47 -1.67 3.94 -8.52
N ARG A 48 -2.34 2.80 -8.55
CA ARG A 48 -2.68 2.08 -9.78
C ARG A 48 -4.16 1.72 -9.82
N ARG A 49 -4.67 1.48 -11.02
CA ARG A 49 -6.04 1.07 -11.25
C ARG A 49 -6.08 -0.27 -12.01
N VAL A 50 -6.95 -1.17 -11.57
CA VAL A 50 -7.25 -2.45 -12.23
C VAL A 50 -8.77 -2.56 -12.31
N GLY A 51 -9.36 -2.18 -13.45
CA GLY A 51 -10.81 -2.09 -13.60
C GLY A 51 -11.44 -1.15 -12.55
N PRO A 52 -12.35 -1.62 -11.68
CA PRO A 52 -12.94 -0.80 -10.61
C PRO A 52 -12.05 -0.64 -9.37
N LEU A 53 -10.98 -1.43 -9.25
CA LEU A 53 -10.09 -1.45 -8.10
C LEU A 53 -9.03 -0.36 -8.23
N ARG A 54 -9.00 0.55 -7.25
CA ARG A 54 -7.89 1.47 -7.03
C ARG A 54 -7.00 0.91 -5.93
N ILE A 55 -5.71 1.03 -6.15
CA ILE A 55 -4.67 0.53 -5.26
C ILE A 55 -3.77 1.72 -4.94
N TYR A 56 -3.38 1.83 -3.68
CA TYR A 56 -2.41 2.81 -3.20
C TYR A 56 -1.36 2.08 -2.38
N THR A 57 -0.09 2.40 -2.58
CA THR A 57 1.00 1.79 -1.80
C THR A 57 2.10 2.79 -1.54
N VAL A 58 2.62 2.80 -0.32
CA VAL A 58 3.73 3.67 0.11
C VAL A 58 4.51 3.03 1.27
N LEU A 59 5.79 3.41 1.39
CA LEU A 59 6.58 3.23 2.61
C LEU A 59 6.65 4.55 3.37
N GLU A 60 6.22 4.52 4.62
CA GLU A 60 6.16 5.67 5.51
C GLU A 60 7.23 5.56 6.59
N VAL A 61 8.05 6.58 6.76
CA VAL A 61 9.08 6.66 7.81
C VAL A 61 8.54 7.46 8.99
N ALA A 62 8.40 6.81 10.15
CA ALA A 62 8.02 7.46 11.38
C ALA A 62 9.18 8.30 11.96
N PRO A 63 8.89 9.31 12.81
CA PRO A 63 9.93 10.05 13.53
C PRO A 63 10.86 9.17 14.37
N SER A 64 10.39 8.00 14.80
CA SER A 64 11.17 6.96 15.49
C SER A 64 12.11 6.17 14.56
N LEU A 65 12.17 6.51 13.27
CA LEU A 65 12.89 5.82 12.20
C LEU A 65 12.36 4.41 11.87
N GLU A 66 11.20 4.07 12.41
CA GLU A 66 10.48 2.87 12.01
C GLU A 66 9.83 3.08 10.65
N VAL A 67 9.95 2.07 9.78
CA VAL A 67 9.36 2.12 8.43
C VAL A 67 8.11 1.28 8.41
N PHE A 68 7.04 1.79 7.79
CA PHE A 68 5.75 1.12 7.69
C PHE A 68 5.35 0.98 6.22
N LEU A 69 4.92 -0.22 5.83
CA LEU A 69 4.29 -0.46 4.54
C LEU A 69 2.79 -0.22 4.69
N ARG A 70 2.26 0.72 3.91
CA ARG A 70 0.83 0.93 3.75
C ARG A 70 0.42 0.49 2.36
N VAL A 71 -0.57 -0.40 2.30
CA VAL A 71 -1.28 -0.75 1.07
C VAL A 71 -2.75 -0.45 1.33
N ALA A 72 -3.39 0.30 0.45
CA ALA A 72 -4.81 0.59 0.56
C ALA A 72 -5.54 0.24 -0.73
N PHE A 73 -6.78 -0.22 -0.58
CA PHE A 73 -7.66 -0.59 -1.68
C PHE A 73 -8.97 0.18 -1.63
N ARG A 74 -9.50 0.51 -2.80
CA ARG A 74 -10.83 1.11 -2.93
C ARG A 74 -11.52 0.61 -4.18
N ALA A 75 -12.72 0.07 -4.00
CA ALA A 75 -13.64 -0.27 -5.09
C ALA A 75 -15.10 -0.17 -4.59
N PRO A 76 -16.08 -0.02 -5.48
CA PRO A 76 -17.49 -0.08 -5.11
C PRO A 76 -17.83 -1.41 -4.41
N GLY A 77 -18.47 -1.35 -3.24
CA GLY A 77 -18.86 -2.55 -2.48
C GLY A 77 -17.71 -3.37 -1.89
N LEU A 78 -16.47 -2.84 -1.90
CA LEU A 78 -15.32 -3.52 -1.31
C LEU A 78 -15.49 -3.66 0.21
N THR A 79 -15.24 -4.88 0.71
CA THR A 79 -15.27 -5.20 2.15
C THR A 79 -13.85 -5.47 2.65
N PRO A 80 -13.57 -5.31 3.96
CA PRO A 80 -12.25 -5.61 4.51
C PRO A 80 -11.74 -7.01 4.21
N VAL A 81 -12.63 -8.02 4.25
CA VAL A 81 -12.29 -9.41 3.92
C VAL A 81 -11.83 -9.56 2.48
N LYS A 82 -12.58 -9.04 1.50
CA LYS A 82 -12.18 -9.08 0.08
C LYS A 82 -10.92 -8.25 -0.20
N ALA A 83 -10.74 -7.15 0.53
CA ALA A 83 -9.54 -6.34 0.41
C ALA A 83 -8.30 -7.07 0.95
N ALA A 84 -8.46 -7.95 1.95
CA ALA A 84 -7.38 -8.82 2.42
C ALA A 84 -6.99 -9.86 1.36
N ASP A 85 -7.94 -10.43 0.62
CA ASP A 85 -7.64 -11.31 -0.52
C ASP A 85 -6.82 -10.56 -1.61
N HIS A 86 -7.19 -9.30 -1.87
CA HIS A 86 -6.41 -8.43 -2.77
C HIS A 86 -5.01 -8.13 -2.22
N LEU A 87 -4.88 -7.90 -0.92
CA LEU A 87 -3.57 -7.69 -0.28
C LEU A 87 -2.67 -8.91 -0.44
N GLU A 88 -3.18 -10.11 -0.17
CA GLU A 88 -2.44 -11.36 -0.34
C GLU A 88 -1.95 -11.51 -1.78
N ALA A 89 -2.86 -11.37 -2.75
CA ALA A 89 -2.53 -11.45 -4.16
C ALA A 89 -1.52 -10.36 -4.60
N PHE A 90 -1.70 -9.12 -4.10
CA PHE A 90 -0.82 -8.00 -4.41
C PHE A 90 0.60 -8.21 -3.88
N LEU A 91 0.79 -8.82 -2.72
CA LEU A 91 2.12 -9.00 -2.12
C LEU A 91 2.83 -10.28 -2.55
N LYS A 92 2.08 -11.25 -3.07
CA LYS A 92 2.50 -12.65 -3.30
C LYS A 92 3.89 -12.82 -3.94
N GLN A 93 4.25 -11.99 -4.91
CA GLN A 93 5.48 -12.18 -5.69
C GLN A 93 6.71 -11.50 -5.10
N ARG A 94 6.55 -10.32 -4.48
CA ARG A 94 7.68 -9.45 -4.10
C ARG A 94 7.86 -9.35 -2.58
N LEU A 95 6.79 -9.48 -1.81
CA LEU A 95 6.80 -9.36 -0.35
C LEU A 95 5.88 -10.42 0.27
N PRO A 96 6.20 -11.72 0.10
CA PRO A 96 5.35 -12.79 0.60
C PRO A 96 5.03 -12.58 2.09
N LEU A 97 3.77 -12.82 2.46
CA LEU A 97 3.31 -12.70 3.83
C LEU A 97 4.11 -13.67 4.71
N THR A 98 4.88 -13.13 5.65
CA THR A 98 5.58 -13.96 6.62
C THR A 98 4.57 -14.42 7.69
N PRO A 99 4.68 -15.66 8.18
CA PRO A 99 3.89 -16.10 9.32
C PRO A 99 4.02 -15.12 10.49
N ASN A 100 2.92 -14.87 11.20
CA ASN A 100 2.82 -13.90 12.30
C ASN A 100 3.08 -12.43 11.89
N SER A 101 2.95 -12.09 10.61
CA SER A 101 2.82 -10.69 10.19
C SER A 101 1.47 -10.13 10.67
N GLU A 102 1.51 -9.23 11.64
CA GLU A 102 0.35 -8.46 12.06
C GLU A 102 0.12 -7.28 11.10
N TRP A 103 -1.14 -7.11 10.69
CA TRP A 103 -1.60 -6.00 9.87
C TRP A 103 -2.64 -5.21 10.64
N GLN A 104 -2.43 -3.90 10.73
CA GLN A 104 -3.45 -2.97 11.17
C GLN A 104 -4.38 -2.66 9.99
N VAL A 105 -5.69 -2.70 10.25
CA VAL A 105 -6.71 -2.47 9.23
C VAL A 105 -7.59 -1.29 9.63
N GLU A 106 -7.72 -0.32 8.73
CA GLU A 106 -8.54 0.88 8.94
C GLU A 106 -9.39 1.15 7.69
N VAL A 107 -10.62 1.63 7.88
CA VAL A 107 -11.47 2.10 6.78
C VAL A 107 -11.67 3.60 6.94
N ASP A 108 -11.21 4.38 5.96
CA ASP A 108 -11.36 5.84 6.01
C ASP A 108 -12.74 6.31 5.51
N GLU A 109 -13.02 7.60 5.72
CA GLU A 109 -14.27 8.25 5.29
C GLU A 109 -14.49 8.18 3.75
N ARG A 110 -13.40 8.06 2.99
CA ARG A 110 -13.41 7.94 1.53
C ARG A 110 -13.53 6.50 1.06
N ARG A 111 -13.75 5.55 1.98
CA ARG A 111 -13.93 4.12 1.76
C ARG A 111 -12.67 3.42 1.24
N TRP A 112 -11.49 3.97 1.50
CA TRP A 112 -10.26 3.19 1.38
C TRP A 112 -10.15 2.24 2.55
N ILE A 113 -9.74 1.01 2.28
CA ILE A 113 -9.39 0.02 3.28
C ILE A 113 -7.87 -0.04 3.30
N HIS A 114 -7.29 0.45 4.39
CA HIS A 114 -5.86 0.55 4.61
C HIS A 114 -5.37 -0.68 5.35
N PHE A 115 -4.24 -1.21 4.90
CA PHE A 115 -3.48 -2.26 5.54
C PHE A 115 -2.08 -1.71 5.84
N VAL A 116 -1.75 -1.64 7.12
CA VAL A 116 -0.45 -1.12 7.57
C VAL A 116 0.28 -2.19 8.35
N ARG A 117 1.57 -2.39 8.04
CA ARG A 117 2.46 -3.19 8.88
C ARG A 117 3.82 -2.53 8.97
N ARG A 118 4.58 -2.89 10.01
CA ARG A 118 6.00 -2.56 10.05
C ARG A 118 6.71 -3.20 8.86
N TYR A 119 7.46 -2.41 8.11
CA TYR A 119 8.34 -2.88 7.06
C TYR A 119 9.71 -3.19 7.64
N ALA A 120 10.10 -4.46 7.57
CA ALA A 120 11.47 -4.90 7.77
C ALA A 120 11.98 -5.39 6.42
N ALA A 121 12.99 -4.73 5.87
CA ALA A 121 13.63 -5.22 4.66
C ALA A 121 14.13 -6.66 4.92
N PRO A 122 13.96 -7.60 3.96
CA PRO A 122 14.71 -8.84 4.03
C PRO A 122 16.19 -8.45 4.12
N ARG A 123 16.87 -8.98 5.15
CA ARG A 123 18.25 -8.63 5.55
C ARG A 123 19.11 -8.18 4.37
N LEU A 124 19.76 -7.02 4.52
CA LEU A 124 20.91 -6.63 3.69
C LEU A 124 21.83 -7.86 3.54
N GLN A 125 21.96 -8.38 2.33
CA GLN A 125 23.07 -9.27 2.02
C GLN A 125 24.30 -8.39 1.90
N ALA A 126 25.24 -8.57 2.83
CA ALA A 126 26.55 -7.95 2.81
C ALA A 126 27.42 -8.55 1.68
#